data_AF-A0ABD1DF32-F1
#
_entry.id   AF-A0ABD1DF32-F1
#
_cell.length_a   1.000
_cell.length_b   1.000
_cell.length_c   1.000
_cell.angle_alpha   90.00
_cell.angle_beta   90.00
_cell.angle_gamma   90.00
#
_symmetry.space_group_name_H-M   'P 1'
#
loop_
_entity.id
_entity.type
_entity.pdbx_description
1 polymer ?
#
loop_
_entity_poly.entity_id
_entity_poly.type
_entity_poly.pdbx_seq_one_letter_code
_entity_poly.pdbx_strand_id
1 'polypeptide(L)'
;MISHLLIAWDRKRWLTDPLKARLPAFVCSCASWLAGMVIALPYPIYTTYLDLGKYLQNFEGVGICAVNLVDDMQEYMRGLFVIMYCGPMALLGYLYIRTSRELRPPDGPLSIMMFEARAEARSKQM
;
A
#
# COMPACT_ATOMS: atom_id res chain seq x y z
N MET A 1 2.12 2.37 1.62
CA MET A 1 0.82 1.68 1.45
C MET A 1 0.85 0.61 0.36
N ILE A 2 1.38 0.92 -0.84
CA ILE A 2 1.48 -0.04 -1.96
C ILE A 2 2.20 -1.35 -1.57
N SER A 3 3.32 -1.28 -0.84
CA SER A 3 4.06 -2.48 -0.42
C SER A 3 3.23 -3.41 0.48
N HIS A 4 2.43 -2.85 1.40
CA HIS A 4 1.54 -3.64 2.26
C HIS A 4 0.45 -4.34 1.44
N LEU A 5 -0.11 -3.66 0.44
CA LEU A 5 -1.09 -4.26 -0.48
C LEU A 5 -0.49 -5.45 -1.24
N LEU A 6 0.71 -5.28 -1.78
CA LEU A 6 1.40 -6.34 -2.51
C LEU A 6 1.68 -7.56 -1.61
N ILE A 7 2.08 -7.34 -0.36
CA ILE A 7 2.29 -8.41 0.62
C ILE A 7 0.98 -9.12 0.95
N ALA A 8 -0.09 -8.37 1.25
CA ALA A 8 -1.38 -8.97 1.58
C ALA A 8 -1.96 -9.77 0.39
N TRP A 9 -1.76 -9.26 -0.83
CA TRP A 9 -2.16 -9.94 -2.05
C TRP A 9 -1.37 -11.21 -2.31
N ASP A 10 -0.04 -11.18 -2.16
CA ASP A 10 0.83 -12.36 -2.32
C ASP A 10 0.43 -13.46 -1.32
N ARG A 11 0.19 -13.09 -0.06
CA ARG A 11 -0.29 -14.01 0.98
C ARG A 11 -1.63 -14.65 0.62
N LYS A 12 -2.61 -13.85 0.16
CA LYS A 12 -3.91 -14.37 -0.28
C LYS A 12 -3.75 -15.35 -1.45
N ARG A 13 -2.95 -14.99 -2.45
CA ARG A 13 -2.69 -15.84 -3.62
C ARG A 13 -2.05 -17.17 -3.21
N TRP A 14 -1.11 -17.14 -2.27
CA TRP A 14 -0.48 -18.34 -1.74
C TRP A 14 -1.46 -19.25 -0.97
N LEU A 15 -2.41 -18.66 -0.22
CA LEU A 15 -3.48 -19.41 0.45
C LEU A 15 -4.44 -20.09 -0.55
N THR A 16 -4.79 -19.40 -1.64
CA THR A 16 -5.68 -19.95 -2.67
C THR A 16 -4.99 -21.04 -3.50
N ASP A 17 -3.79 -20.77 -4.03
CA ASP A 17 -3.06 -21.66 -4.93
C ASP A 17 -1.57 -21.81 -4.53
N PRO A 18 -1.22 -22.81 -3.70
CA PRO A 18 0.15 -22.97 -3.20
C PRO A 18 1.16 -23.44 -4.27
N LEU A 19 0.68 -24.01 -5.38
CA LEU A 19 1.53 -24.52 -6.48
C LEU A 19 1.93 -23.43 -7.49
N LYS A 20 1.37 -22.22 -7.37
CA LYS A 20 1.68 -21.13 -8.29
C LYS A 20 2.95 -20.41 -7.83
N ALA A 21 3.89 -20.19 -8.75
CA ALA A 21 5.13 -19.48 -8.47
C ALA A 21 4.85 -18.11 -7.80
N ARG A 22 5.60 -17.81 -6.73
CA ARG A 22 5.52 -16.53 -6.01
C ARG A 22 5.90 -15.37 -6.93
N LEU A 23 5.29 -14.21 -6.70
CA LEU A 23 5.74 -13.00 -7.36
C LEU A 23 7.15 -12.67 -6.84
N PRO A 24 8.13 -12.42 -7.73
CA PRO A 24 9.48 -12.08 -7.31
C PRO A 24 9.46 -10.78 -6.49
N ALA A 25 9.85 -10.86 -5.23
CA ALA A 25 9.82 -9.73 -4.28
C ALA A 25 10.60 -8.51 -4.79
N PHE A 26 11.66 -8.75 -5.56
CA PHE A 26 12.44 -7.71 -6.22
C PHE A 26 11.59 -6.85 -7.17
N VAL A 27 10.77 -7.48 -8.01
CA VAL A 27 9.91 -6.76 -8.98
C VAL A 27 8.85 -5.93 -8.25
N CYS A 28 8.23 -6.49 -7.22
CA CYS A 28 7.28 -5.77 -6.38
C CYS A 28 7.92 -4.57 -5.65
N SER A 29 9.15 -4.74 -5.15
CA SER A 29 9.92 -3.65 -4.54
C SER A 29 10.22 -2.54 -5.54
N CYS A 30 10.82 -2.87 -6.68
CA CYS A 30 11.14 -1.90 -7.74
C CYS A 30 9.89 -1.15 -8.22
N ALA A 31 8.78 -1.85 -8.45
CA ALA A 31 7.52 -1.22 -8.87
C ALA A 31 6.99 -0.25 -7.80
N SER A 32 7.01 -0.64 -6.52
CA SER A 32 6.56 0.24 -5.43
C SER A 32 7.44 1.48 -5.27
N TRP A 33 8.76 1.34 -5.45
CA TRP A 33 9.71 2.44 -5.40
C TRP A 33 9.54 3.41 -6.56
N LEU A 34 9.42 2.89 -7.79
CA LEU A 34 9.18 3.71 -8.99
C LEU A 34 7.87 4.46 -8.88
N ALA A 35 6.79 3.80 -8.46
CA ALA A 35 5.50 4.47 -8.23
C ALA A 35 5.62 5.58 -7.17
N GLY A 36 6.36 5.34 -6.08
CA GLY A 36 6.63 6.34 -5.04
C GLY A 36 7.39 7.55 -5.57
N MET A 37 8.43 7.34 -6.38
CA MET A 37 9.19 8.43 -7.00
C MET A 37 8.32 9.27 -7.94
N VAL A 38 7.54 8.62 -8.81
CA VAL A 38 6.66 9.33 -9.76
C VAL A 38 5.63 10.20 -9.04
N ILE A 39 5.05 9.70 -7.95
CA ILE A 39 4.09 10.44 -7.12
C ILE A 39 4.73 11.62 -6.40
N ALA A 40 6.00 11.49 -6.01
CA ALA A 40 6.73 12.51 -5.26
C ALA A 40 7.27 13.65 -6.15
N LEU A 41 7.45 13.43 -7.45
CA LEU A 41 8.01 14.41 -8.40
C LEU A 41 7.35 15.80 -8.40
N PRO A 42 6.03 15.96 -8.20
CA PRO A 42 5.41 17.27 -8.18
C PRO A 42 5.74 18.07 -6.92
N TYR A 43 6.02 17.43 -5.79
CA TYR A 43 6.21 18.13 -4.51
C TYR A 43 7.35 19.16 -4.56
N PRO A 44 8.56 18.85 -5.06
CA PRO A 44 9.64 19.83 -5.18
C PRO A 44 9.31 21.01 -6.09
N ILE A 45 8.49 20.79 -7.14
CA ILE A 45 8.12 21.84 -8.10
C ILE A 45 7.22 22.87 -7.43
N TYR A 46 6.36 22.43 -6.52
CA TYR A 46 5.40 23.29 -5.83
C TYR A 46 5.86 23.78 -4.45
N THR A 47 7.01 23.31 -3.93
CA THR A 47 7.57 23.83 -2.68
C THR A 47 8.46 25.04 -2.94
N THR A 48 8.11 26.17 -2.35
CA THR A 48 8.88 27.41 -2.45
C THR A 48 9.40 27.82 -1.08
N TYR A 49 10.63 28.35 -1.06
CA TYR A 49 11.20 28.95 0.13
C TYR A 49 10.79 30.42 0.20
N LEU A 50 10.07 30.79 1.26
CA LEU A 50 9.67 32.16 1.54
C LEU A 50 10.52 32.69 2.68
N ASP A 51 11.25 33.77 2.40
CA ASP A 51 12.00 34.51 3.41
C ASP A 51 11.09 35.54 4.06
N LEU A 52 10.74 35.35 5.33
CA LEU A 52 9.83 36.25 6.06
C LEU A 52 10.49 37.58 6.39
N GLY A 53 11.82 37.64 6.43
CA GLY A 53 12.56 38.88 6.66
C GLY A 53 12.28 39.96 5.61
N LYS A 54 11.93 39.56 4.37
CA LYS A 54 11.54 40.49 3.30
C LYS A 54 10.17 41.15 3.50
N TYR A 55 9.29 40.55 4.29
CA TYR A 55 7.91 41.01 4.49
C TYR A 55 7.66 41.57 5.89
N LEU A 56 8.38 41.07 6.91
CA LEU A 56 8.26 41.47 8.31
C LEU A 56 9.66 41.66 8.90
N GLN A 57 10.02 42.92 9.21
CA GLN A 57 11.34 43.27 9.76
C GLN A 57 11.68 42.58 11.09
N ASN A 58 10.67 42.21 11.89
CA ASN A 58 10.88 41.50 13.17
C ASN A 58 11.22 40.00 13.01
N PHE A 59 11.21 39.48 11.78
CA PHE A 59 11.47 38.06 11.47
C PHE A 59 12.72 37.87 10.59
N GLU A 60 13.69 38.79 10.67
CA GLU A 60 14.99 38.63 10.00
C GLU A 60 15.64 37.29 10.38
N GLY A 61 15.96 36.48 9.36
CA GLY A 61 16.58 35.16 9.53
C GLY A 61 15.59 33.99 9.63
N VAL A 62 14.27 34.22 9.58
CA VAL A 62 13.26 33.15 9.56
C VAL A 62 12.75 32.93 8.13
N GLY A 63 12.88 31.71 7.63
CA GLY A 63 12.29 31.29 6.37
C GLY A 63 11.33 30.12 6.55
N ILE A 64 10.25 30.10 5.78
CA ILE A 64 9.28 29.00 5.76
C ILE A 64 9.29 28.33 4.40
N CYS A 65 9.22 27.00 4.39
CA CYS A 65 8.92 26.25 3.17
C CYS A 65 7.39 26.21 3.04
N ALA A 66 6.86 27.02 2.13
CA ALA A 66 5.44 27.04 1.85
C ALA A 66 5.19 26.38 0.50
N VAL A 67 4.08 25.65 0.46
CA VAL A 67 3.56 25.10 -0.79
C VAL A 67 2.94 26.26 -1.56
N ASN A 68 3.43 26.51 -2.77
CA ASN A 68 2.89 27.53 -3.65
C ASN A 68 1.49 27.08 -4.11
N LEU A 69 0.45 27.62 -3.48
CA LEU A 69 -0.95 27.27 -3.73
C LEU A 69 -1.53 27.90 -5.02
N VAL A 70 -0.70 28.57 -5.82
CA VAL A 70 -1.12 29.32 -7.01
C VAL A 70 -1.68 28.41 -8.12
N ASP A 71 -1.36 27.11 -8.10
CA ASP A 71 -1.91 26.12 -9.04
C ASP A 71 -2.67 24.99 -8.32
N ASP A 72 -3.49 24.23 -9.06
CA ASP A 72 -4.40 23.10 -8.71
C ASP A 72 -3.82 21.95 -7.83
N MET A 73 -2.74 22.17 -7.08
CA MET A 73 -2.12 21.21 -6.19
C MET A 73 -3.05 20.70 -5.09
N GLN A 74 -4.07 21.49 -4.70
CA GLN A 74 -5.07 21.05 -3.73
C GLN A 74 -5.87 19.85 -4.25
N GLU A 75 -6.25 19.87 -5.53
CA GLU A 75 -7.01 18.78 -6.16
C GLU A 75 -6.13 17.54 -6.31
N TYR A 76 -4.86 17.74 -6.70
CA TYR A 76 -3.86 16.68 -6.76
C TYR A 76 -3.64 16.03 -5.39
N MET A 77 -3.44 16.81 -4.32
CA MET A 77 -3.25 16.30 -2.95
C MET A 77 -4.47 15.52 -2.44
N ARG A 78 -5.68 16.01 -2.73
CA ARG A 78 -6.93 15.31 -2.38
C ARG A 78 -7.07 14.00 -3.15
N GLY A 79 -6.83 14.01 -4.46
CA GLY A 79 -6.86 12.82 -5.29
C GLY A 79 -5.82 11.79 -4.83
N LEU A 80 -4.61 12.24 -4.51
CA LEU A 80 -3.55 11.38 -4.01
C LEU A 80 -3.92 10.75 -2.67
N PHE A 81 -4.50 11.51 -1.74
CA PHE A 81 -4.97 10.95 -0.47
C PHE A 81 -6.01 9.84 -0.68
N VAL A 82 -6.99 10.06 -1.55
CA VAL A 82 -8.02 9.05 -1.83
C VAL A 82 -7.41 7.80 -2.48
N ILE A 83 -6.55 7.97 -3.49
CA ILE A 83 -5.99 6.86 -4.27
C ILE A 83 -4.89 6.11 -3.52
N MET A 84 -4.05 6.78 -2.76
CA MET A 84 -2.86 6.18 -2.12
C MET A 84 -3.08 5.80 -0.65
N TYR A 85 -4.12 6.34 -0.01
CA TYR A 85 -4.45 6.03 1.38
C TYR A 85 -5.80 5.33 1.49
N CYS A 86 -6.91 5.99 1.14
CA CYS A 86 -8.25 5.43 1.35
C CYS A 86 -8.50 4.14 0.55
N GLY A 87 -8.20 4.15 -0.75
CA GLY A 87 -8.35 2.97 -1.61
C GLY A 87 -7.52 1.78 -1.12
N PRO A 88 -6.22 1.94 -0.87
CA PRO A 88 -5.37 0.89 -0.34
C PRO A 88 -5.79 0.38 1.02
N MET A 89 -6.25 1.24 1.93
CA MET A 89 -6.77 0.83 3.22
C MET A 89 -8.04 -0.01 3.10
N ALA A 90 -9.00 0.42 2.27
CA ALA A 90 -10.22 -0.35 2.02
C ALA A 90 -9.92 -1.71 1.40
N LEU A 91 -9.03 -1.75 0.40
CA LEU A 91 -8.62 -2.98 -0.27
C LEU A 91 -7.84 -3.91 0.67
N LEU A 92 -6.92 -3.37 1.48
CA LEU A 92 -6.22 -4.14 2.53
C LEU A 92 -7.19 -4.75 3.52
N GLY A 93 -8.12 -3.94 4.05
CA GLY A 93 -9.14 -4.41 4.99
C GLY A 93 -9.99 -5.53 4.38
N TYR A 94 -10.45 -5.35 3.14
CA TYR A 94 -11.20 -6.38 2.42
C TYR A 94 -10.41 -7.67 2.25
N LEU A 95 -9.15 -7.58 1.82
CA LEU A 95 -8.29 -8.75 1.62
C LEU A 95 -8.06 -9.49 2.94
N TYR A 96 -7.74 -8.78 4.01
CA TYR A 96 -7.50 -9.38 5.33
C TYR A 96 -8.75 -10.05 5.90
N ILE A 97 -9.90 -9.38 5.85
CA ILE A 97 -11.18 -9.95 6.32
C ILE A 97 -11.51 -11.21 5.53
N ARG A 98 -11.35 -11.19 4.21
CA ARG A 98 -11.61 -12.35 3.38
C ARG A 98 -10.65 -13.51 3.69
N THR A 99 -9.35 -13.25 3.79
CA THR A 99 -8.39 -14.30 4.18
C THR A 99 -8.66 -14.84 5.57
N SER A 100 -9.09 -14.00 6.52
CA SER A 100 -9.46 -14.42 7.87
C SER A 100 -10.68 -15.34 7.86
N ARG A 101 -11.68 -15.07 7.01
CA ARG A 101 -12.83 -15.96 6.82
C ARG A 101 -12.44 -17.30 6.20
N GLU A 102 -11.54 -17.29 5.21
CA GLU A 102 -11.03 -18.51 4.57
C GLU A 102 -10.16 -19.36 5.53
N LEU A 103 -9.48 -18.72 6.47
CA LEU A 103 -8.67 -19.37 7.51
C LEU A 103 -9.47 -19.80 8.75
N ARG A 104 -10.75 -19.42 8.85
CA ARG A 104 -11.56 -19.76 10.02
C ARG A 104 -11.68 -21.30 10.09
N PRO A 105 -11.27 -21.93 11.21
CA PRO A 105 -11.38 -23.37 11.34
C PRO A 105 -12.84 -23.76 11.20
N PRO A 106 -13.13 -24.85 10.48
CA PRO A 106 -14.50 -25.16 10.18
C PRO A 106 -15.13 -25.85 11.39
N ASP A 107 -16.32 -25.41 11.79
CA ASP A 107 -16.95 -25.73 13.09
C ASP A 107 -17.38 -27.21 13.25
N GLY A 108 -17.06 -28.11 12.30
CA GLY A 108 -17.53 -29.50 12.28
C GLY A 108 -16.46 -30.56 11.95
N PRO A 109 -16.70 -31.83 12.34
CA PRO A 109 -15.74 -32.94 12.16
C PRO A 109 -15.48 -33.27 10.68
N LEU A 110 -16.48 -33.12 9.81
CA LEU A 110 -16.35 -33.42 8.38
C LEU A 110 -15.39 -32.47 7.66
N SER A 111 -15.35 -31.23 8.10
CA SER A 111 -14.54 -30.18 7.49
C SER A 111 -13.09 -30.19 7.97
N ILE A 112 -12.82 -30.74 9.15
CA ILE A 112 -11.46 -31.05 9.63
C ILE A 112 -10.88 -32.19 8.78
N MET A 113 -11.64 -33.27 8.55
CA MET A 113 -11.22 -34.38 7.69
C MET A 113 -10.94 -33.95 6.24
N MET A 114 -11.74 -33.03 5.67
CA MET A 114 -11.46 -32.48 4.34
C MET A 114 -10.20 -31.59 4.32
N PHE A 115 -9.89 -30.91 5.42
CA PHE A 115 -8.69 -30.08 5.54
C PHE A 115 -7.42 -30.95 5.64
N GLU A 116 -7.46 -32.00 6.47
CA GLU A 116 -6.39 -32.99 6.58
C GLU A 116 -6.19 -33.74 5.25
N ALA A 117 -7.26 -34.20 4.60
CA ALA A 117 -7.17 -34.84 3.30
C ALA A 117 -6.56 -33.93 2.22
N ARG A 118 -6.84 -32.61 2.25
CA ARG A 118 -6.17 -31.63 1.38
C ARG A 118 -4.71 -31.42 1.74
N ALA A 119 -4.37 -31.39 3.02
CA ALA A 119 -2.98 -31.27 3.47
C ALA A 119 -2.15 -32.51 3.08
N GLU A 120 -2.75 -33.69 3.16
CA GLU A 120 -2.14 -34.96 2.81
C GLU A 120 -2.03 -35.18 1.29
N ALA A 121 -3.01 -34.71 0.51
CA ALA A 121 -2.89 -34.64 -0.95
C ALA A 121 -1.79 -33.67 -1.39
N ARG A 122 -1.57 -32.57 -0.65
CA ARG A 122 -0.50 -31.60 -0.90
C ARG A 122 0.89 -32.16 -0.57
N SER A 123 1.04 -32.99 0.47
CA SER A 123 2.33 -33.59 0.83
C SER A 123 2.81 -34.64 -0.17
N LYS A 124 1.87 -35.32 -0.86
CA LYS A 124 2.19 -36.33 -1.89
C LYS A 124 2.56 -35.75 -3.26
N GLN A 125 2.33 -34.45 -3.49
CA GLN A 125 2.66 -33.77 -4.75
C GLN A 125 4.01 -33.03 -4.73
N MET A 126 4.68 -33.01 -3.58
CA MET A 126 6.02 -32.44 -3.39
C MET A 126 7.07 -33.56 -3.37
#